data_AF-A0A4Q9PA91-F1
#
_entry.id   AF-A0A4Q9PA91-F1
#
_cell.length_a   1.000
_cell.length_b   1.000
_cell.length_c   1.000
_cell.angle_alpha   90.00
_cell.angle_beta   90.00
_cell.angle_gamma   90.00
#
_symmetry.space_group_name_H-M   'P 1'
#
loop_
_entity.id
_entity.type
_entity.pdbx_description
1 polymer ?
#
loop_
_entity_poly.entity_id
_entity_poly.type
_entity_poly.pdbx_seq_one_letter_code
_entity_poly.pdbx_strand_id
1 'polypeptide(L)'
;MSAPSRAHSHHPEMLGVGPVEWDSETERAHRRYQRKASTIHGWVVKMRGTLFGSESTRRAGIREMREAAAIRRYKKEHPEQFRGRAKSGGVFWIFPRRSTRSRSHRRHDHRDDRHHRSHSRRDDRHRDRRDHRERPNAYYGERDHGPCLHFHHRVKPHHHGHGTYLAGVLTGNHHLREKGRELKERAAKERRRERRRRKRQRRDEALALKYDAVAGKNRWWHR
;
A
#
# COMPACT_ATOMS: atom_id res chain seq x y z
N MET A 1 67.54 -45.40 19.97
CA MET A 1 66.94 -44.05 19.84
C MET A 1 66.04 -44.06 18.62
N SER A 2 64.73 -44.15 18.84
CA SER A 2 63.74 -44.44 17.79
C SER A 2 63.03 -43.16 17.34
N ALA A 3 62.97 -42.94 16.03
CA ALA A 3 62.30 -41.80 15.42
C ALA A 3 60.77 -42.00 15.38
N PRO A 4 59.95 -40.94 15.55
CA PRO A 4 58.50 -41.04 15.40
C PRO A 4 58.10 -41.13 13.93
N SER A 5 57.52 -42.27 13.57
CA SER A 5 56.82 -42.52 12.30
C SER A 5 55.63 -41.56 12.15
N ARG A 6 55.69 -40.71 11.13
CA ARG A 6 54.64 -39.76 10.76
C ARG A 6 53.61 -40.50 9.89
N ALA A 7 52.55 -40.98 10.52
CA ALA A 7 51.42 -41.60 9.82
C ALA A 7 50.70 -40.54 8.96
N HIS A 8 50.92 -40.60 7.65
CA HIS A 8 50.12 -39.87 6.67
C HIS A 8 48.79 -40.62 6.46
N SER A 9 47.74 -40.13 7.12
CA SER A 9 46.36 -40.49 6.85
C SER A 9 45.95 -39.89 5.50
N HIS A 10 46.05 -40.70 4.44
CA HIS A 10 45.39 -40.44 3.17
C HIS A 10 43.87 -40.58 3.38
N HIS A 11 43.21 -39.44 3.59
CA HIS A 11 41.75 -39.36 3.49
C HIS A 11 41.38 -39.40 2.00
N PRO A 12 40.54 -40.33 1.54
CA PRO A 12 40.14 -40.39 0.14
C PRO A 12 39.27 -39.18 -0.20
N GLU A 13 39.68 -38.46 -1.25
CA GLU A 13 38.86 -37.53 -2.00
C GLU A 13 37.61 -38.26 -2.53
N MET A 14 36.55 -38.26 -1.74
CA MET A 14 35.22 -38.68 -2.16
C MET A 14 34.35 -37.44 -2.08
N LEU A 15 33.84 -37.06 -3.25
CA LEU A 15 32.94 -35.93 -3.55
C LEU A 15 33.69 -34.62 -3.84
N GLY A 16 33.94 -34.37 -5.13
CA GLY A 16 34.28 -33.08 -5.72
C GLY A 16 33.16 -32.04 -5.58
N VAL A 17 32.78 -31.76 -4.34
CA VAL A 17 32.12 -30.53 -3.95
C VAL A 17 33.18 -29.75 -3.20
N GLY A 18 34.06 -29.08 -3.95
CA GLY A 18 34.88 -28.03 -3.37
C GLY A 18 33.99 -27.08 -2.57
N PRO A 19 34.50 -26.44 -1.50
CA PRO A 19 33.74 -25.42 -0.79
C PRO A 19 33.17 -24.48 -1.84
N VAL A 20 31.85 -24.38 -1.92
CA VAL A 20 31.19 -23.48 -2.85
C VAL A 20 31.58 -22.08 -2.40
N GLU A 21 32.65 -21.55 -3.00
CA GLU A 21 33.10 -20.18 -2.85
C GLU A 21 32.01 -19.31 -3.49
N TRP A 22 31.01 -18.97 -2.68
CA TRP A 22 29.96 -18.02 -3.02
C TRP A 22 30.50 -16.60 -3.22
N ASP A 23 31.78 -16.37 -2.91
CA ASP A 23 32.42 -15.08 -2.95
C ASP A 23 33.64 -15.12 -3.89
N SER A 24 33.64 -14.28 -4.93
CA SER A 24 34.64 -13.19 -5.04
C SER A 24 35.08 -12.72 -6.44
N GLU A 25 34.50 -13.18 -7.56
CA GLU A 25 34.82 -12.57 -8.88
C GLU A 25 33.68 -11.75 -9.49
N THR A 26 32.46 -12.29 -9.54
CA THR A 26 31.29 -11.54 -10.05
C THR A 26 30.89 -10.39 -9.12
N GLU A 27 31.13 -10.53 -7.80
CA GLU A 27 30.82 -9.49 -6.83
C GLU A 27 31.78 -8.29 -6.93
N ARG A 28 33.06 -8.51 -7.26
CA ARG A 28 34.04 -7.43 -7.48
C ARG A 28 33.72 -6.60 -8.73
N ALA A 29 33.29 -7.25 -9.82
CA ALA A 29 32.82 -6.55 -11.02
C ALA A 29 31.55 -5.70 -10.76
N HIS A 30 30.66 -6.20 -9.89
CA HIS A 30 29.45 -5.48 -9.49
C HIS A 30 29.66 -4.32 -8.51
N ARG A 31 30.84 -4.16 -7.88
CA ARG A 31 31.10 -3.02 -6.98
C ARG A 31 31.05 -1.66 -7.68
N ARG A 32 31.23 -1.61 -9.00
CA ARG A 32 31.10 -0.36 -9.78
C ARG A 32 29.64 0.03 -10.02
N TYR A 33 28.69 -0.90 -9.89
CA TYR A 33 27.28 -0.64 -10.09
C TYR A 33 26.56 -0.73 -8.74
N GLN A 34 26.23 0.41 -8.15
CA GLN A 34 25.45 0.41 -6.91
C GLN A 34 24.17 -0.41 -7.12
N ARG A 35 24.04 -1.49 -6.35
CA ARG A 35 22.85 -2.33 -6.38
C ARG A 35 21.65 -1.44 -6.05
N LYS A 36 20.59 -1.55 -6.85
CA LYS A 36 19.37 -0.78 -6.60
C LYS A 36 18.77 -1.23 -5.27
N ALA A 37 18.67 -0.31 -4.31
CA ALA A 37 18.07 -0.60 -3.01
C ALA A 37 16.67 -1.22 -3.19
N SER A 38 16.45 -2.38 -2.57
CA SER A 38 15.20 -3.13 -2.67
C SER A 38 14.58 -3.33 -1.29
N THR A 39 13.30 -2.98 -1.15
CA THR A 39 12.60 -3.18 0.12
C THR A 39 12.39 -4.66 0.45
N ILE A 40 12.24 -5.52 -0.57
CA ILE A 40 12.10 -6.96 -0.37
C ILE A 40 13.44 -7.53 0.11
N HIS A 41 14.56 -7.15 -0.53
CA HIS A 41 15.89 -7.62 -0.13
C HIS A 41 16.21 -7.18 1.30
N GLY A 42 16.04 -5.89 1.62
CA GLY A 42 16.28 -5.38 2.97
C GLY A 42 15.39 -6.04 4.04
N TRP A 43 14.15 -6.42 3.70
CA TRP A 43 13.28 -7.18 4.62
C TRP A 43 13.80 -8.61 4.87
N VAL A 44 14.21 -9.32 3.81
CA VAL A 44 14.81 -10.67 3.94
C VAL A 44 16.11 -10.62 4.74
N VAL A 45 16.99 -9.64 4.46
CA VAL A 45 18.24 -9.42 5.18
C VAL A 45 17.98 -9.11 6.66
N LYS A 46 16.97 -8.28 6.96
CA LYS A 46 16.54 -8.01 8.33
C LYS A 46 16.08 -9.28 9.04
N MET A 47 15.25 -10.10 8.39
CA MET A 47 14.78 -11.38 8.95
C MET A 47 15.95 -12.34 9.19
N ARG A 48 16.89 -12.44 8.25
CA ARG A 48 18.12 -13.24 8.40
C ARG A 48 18.91 -12.78 9.63
N GLY A 49 19.20 -11.49 9.76
CA GLY A 49 19.91 -10.96 10.93
C GLY A 49 19.17 -11.23 12.25
N THR A 50 17.84 -11.18 12.24
CA THR A 50 17.01 -11.46 13.43
C THR A 50 17.06 -12.94 13.81
N LEU A 51 17.00 -13.86 12.85
CA LEU A 51 17.05 -15.31 13.09
C LEU A 51 18.43 -15.78 13.55
N PHE A 52 19.50 -15.19 13.01
CA PHE A 52 20.89 -15.53 13.35
C PHE A 52 21.47 -14.70 14.50
N GLY A 53 20.68 -13.82 15.13
CA GLY A 53 21.17 -12.93 16.20
C GLY A 53 22.22 -11.89 15.75
N SER A 54 22.42 -11.71 14.45
CA SER A 54 23.38 -10.76 13.89
C SER A 54 22.74 -9.37 13.70
N GLU A 55 23.01 -8.48 14.66
CA GLU A 55 22.49 -7.11 14.64
C GLU A 55 23.08 -6.27 13.48
N SER A 56 24.33 -6.55 13.07
CA SER A 56 24.95 -5.87 11.92
C SER A 56 24.19 -6.16 10.62
N THR A 57 23.85 -7.43 10.38
CA THR A 57 23.04 -7.87 9.23
C THR A 57 21.64 -7.28 9.30
N ARG A 58 21.02 -7.28 10.48
CA ARG A 58 19.68 -6.69 10.69
C ARG A 58 19.67 -5.20 10.35
N ARG A 59 20.66 -4.44 10.82
CA ARG A 59 20.82 -3.01 10.54
C ARG A 59 21.08 -2.74 9.06
N ALA A 60 21.85 -3.58 8.37
CA ALA A 60 22.05 -3.47 6.93
C ALA A 60 20.72 -3.55 6.17
N GLY A 61 19.88 -4.54 6.49
CA GLY A 61 18.55 -4.67 5.88
C GLY A 61 17.63 -3.47 6.16
N ILE A 62 17.67 -2.92 7.38
CA ILE A 62 16.90 -1.71 7.74
C ILE A 62 17.38 -0.49 6.94
N ARG A 63 18.69 -0.32 6.78
CA ARG A 63 19.29 0.78 6.02
C ARG A 63 18.85 0.74 4.56
N GLU A 64 18.92 -0.44 3.95
CA GLU A 64 18.47 -0.64 2.57
C GLU A 64 16.98 -0.31 2.40
N MET A 65 16.12 -0.71 3.34
CA MET A 65 14.71 -0.35 3.30
C MET A 65 14.49 1.16 3.40
N ARG A 66 15.30 1.87 4.20
CA ARG A 66 15.25 3.34 4.31
C ARG A 66 15.70 4.03 3.02
N GLU A 67 16.78 3.57 2.41
CA GLU A 67 17.25 4.06 1.12
C GLU A 67 16.21 3.84 0.02
N ALA A 68 15.61 2.64 -0.04
CA ALA A 68 14.53 2.36 -0.97
C ALA A 68 13.30 3.26 -0.75
N ALA A 69 12.99 3.61 0.50
CA ALA A 69 11.91 4.56 0.82
C ALA A 69 12.28 6.00 0.40
N ALA A 70 13.53 6.43 0.62
CA ALA A 70 14.03 7.74 0.20
C ALA A 70 13.97 7.88 -1.33
N ILE A 71 14.39 6.88 -2.09
CA ILE A 71 14.29 6.86 -3.55
C ILE A 71 12.84 7.01 -4.02
N ARG A 72 11.88 6.35 -3.35
CA ARG A 72 10.45 6.49 -3.70
C ARG A 72 9.91 7.89 -3.41
N ARG A 73 10.33 8.50 -2.30
CA ARG A 73 9.95 9.89 -1.96
C ARG A 73 10.51 10.86 -2.99
N TYR A 74 11.80 10.74 -3.31
CA TYR A 74 12.46 11.53 -4.34
C TYR A 74 11.74 11.43 -5.70
N LYS A 75 11.42 10.21 -6.14
CA LYS A 75 10.64 9.97 -7.37
C LYS A 75 9.23 10.54 -7.35
N LYS A 76 8.62 10.62 -6.16
CA LYS A 76 7.28 11.19 -5.98
C LYS A 76 7.33 12.72 -6.05
N GLU A 77 8.39 13.33 -5.54
CA GLU A 77 8.60 14.78 -5.51
C GLU A 77 9.04 15.34 -6.87
N HIS A 78 9.76 14.55 -7.67
CA HIS A 78 10.32 14.97 -8.96
C HIS A 78 9.75 14.18 -10.16
N PRO A 79 8.41 14.13 -10.34
CA PRO A 79 7.82 13.30 -11.39
C PRO A 79 8.27 13.68 -12.81
N GLU A 80 8.61 14.94 -13.06
CA GLU A 80 9.11 15.45 -14.34
C GLU A 80 10.44 14.82 -14.77
N GLN A 81 11.36 14.58 -13.83
CA GLN A 81 12.66 13.96 -14.13
C GLN A 81 12.53 12.47 -14.48
N PHE A 82 11.48 11.80 -13.97
CA PHE A 82 11.25 10.37 -14.21
C PHE A 82 10.20 10.08 -15.28
N ARG A 83 9.48 11.09 -15.77
CA ARG A 83 8.46 10.96 -16.83
C ARG A 83 9.04 10.68 -18.22
N GLY A 84 10.28 11.09 -18.49
CA GLY A 84 10.95 10.91 -19.80
C GLY A 84 11.41 9.48 -20.10
N ARG A 85 11.42 8.57 -19.11
CA ARG A 85 11.91 7.18 -19.27
C ARG A 85 10.78 6.15 -19.19
N ALA A 86 9.58 6.50 -19.66
CA ALA A 86 8.47 5.56 -19.80
C ALA A 86 8.39 4.99 -21.24
N LYS A 87 9.45 4.30 -21.67
CA LYS A 87 9.47 3.46 -22.89
C LYS A 87 10.15 2.12 -22.58
N SER A 88 9.67 1.39 -21.59
CA SER A 88 9.82 -0.07 -21.53
C SER A 88 8.93 -0.64 -20.43
N GLY A 89 8.17 -1.67 -20.79
CA GLY A 89 7.06 -2.21 -20.01
C GLY A 89 7.49 -2.79 -18.67
N GLY A 90 6.88 -2.30 -17.60
CA GLY A 90 6.90 -2.93 -16.29
C GLY A 90 5.68 -3.81 -16.10
N VAL A 91 5.91 -5.07 -15.73
CA VAL A 91 5.03 -6.24 -15.61
C VAL A 91 3.90 -6.07 -14.56
N PHE A 92 3.09 -5.03 -14.67
CA PHE A 92 1.91 -4.78 -13.81
C PHE A 92 0.60 -5.27 -14.43
N TRP A 93 0.62 -6.38 -15.17
CA TRP A 93 -0.58 -7.00 -15.75
C TRP A 93 -1.35 -7.92 -14.75
N ILE A 94 -0.79 -8.24 -13.59
CA ILE A 94 -1.41 -9.17 -12.62
C ILE A 94 -2.42 -8.46 -11.70
N PHE A 95 -2.44 -7.13 -11.66
CA PHE A 95 -3.55 -6.40 -11.04
C PHE A 95 -4.51 -5.94 -12.13
N PRO A 96 -5.73 -6.48 -12.23
CA PRO A 96 -6.79 -5.83 -12.98
C PRO A 96 -7.05 -4.48 -12.29
N ARG A 97 -6.34 -3.46 -12.75
CA ARG A 97 -6.63 -2.07 -12.47
C ARG A 97 -8.05 -1.90 -12.97
N ARG A 98 -9.00 -1.90 -12.03
CA ARG A 98 -10.42 -1.63 -12.26
C ARG A 98 -10.51 -0.17 -12.70
N SER A 99 -10.15 0.02 -13.96
CA SER A 99 -10.31 1.23 -14.74
C SER A 99 -11.81 1.45 -14.77
N THR A 100 -12.25 2.47 -14.04
CA THR A 100 -13.50 3.15 -14.34
C THR A 100 -13.31 3.83 -15.69
N ARG A 101 -13.35 3.02 -16.75
CA ARG A 101 -13.60 3.49 -18.12
C ARG A 101 -14.97 4.15 -18.07
N SER A 102 -14.96 5.47 -18.05
CA SER A 102 -16.04 6.30 -18.54
C SER A 102 -16.46 5.74 -19.90
N ARG A 103 -17.58 5.02 -19.93
CA ARG A 103 -18.24 4.65 -21.17
C ARG A 103 -18.79 5.94 -21.77
N SER A 104 -17.97 6.52 -22.63
CA SER A 104 -18.39 7.36 -23.75
C SER A 104 -19.39 6.55 -24.59
N HIS A 105 -20.67 6.70 -24.31
CA HIS A 105 -21.72 6.38 -25.28
C HIS A 105 -22.04 7.67 -26.04
N ARG A 106 -21.40 7.79 -27.20
CA ARG A 106 -21.73 8.74 -28.25
C ARG A 106 -22.88 8.17 -29.08
N ARG A 107 -23.84 9.05 -29.38
CA ARG A 107 -24.77 9.07 -30.53
C ARG A 107 -26.02 8.18 -30.45
N HIS A 108 -27.14 8.82 -30.18
CA HIS A 108 -28.24 8.87 -31.15
C HIS A 108 -28.65 10.34 -31.34
N ASP A 109 -28.53 10.80 -32.58
CA ASP A 109 -29.14 12.02 -33.12
C ASP A 109 -30.65 11.85 -33.19
N HIS A 110 -31.40 12.77 -32.60
CA HIS A 110 -32.70 13.31 -33.07
C HIS A 110 -32.87 14.63 -32.28
N ARG A 111 -32.53 15.77 -32.90
CA ARG A 111 -33.44 16.70 -33.59
C ARG A 111 -34.62 17.19 -32.73
N ASP A 112 -34.63 18.51 -32.58
CA ASP A 112 -35.76 19.40 -32.28
C ASP A 112 -36.31 19.26 -30.84
N ASP A 113 -36.48 20.31 -30.02
CA ASP A 113 -36.82 21.69 -30.30
C ASP A 113 -36.32 22.61 -29.17
N ARG A 114 -36.00 23.84 -29.57
CA ARG A 114 -36.21 25.13 -28.89
C ARG A 114 -36.51 25.05 -27.38
N HIS A 115 -35.66 25.66 -26.56
CA HIS A 115 -36.05 26.82 -25.76
C HIS A 115 -34.82 27.47 -25.11
N HIS A 116 -34.69 28.76 -25.38
CA HIS A 116 -33.77 29.70 -24.76
C HIS A 116 -33.88 29.68 -23.23
N ARG A 117 -32.74 29.63 -22.53
CA ARG A 117 -32.48 30.52 -21.38
C ARG A 117 -31.01 30.48 -20.99
N SER A 118 -30.35 31.50 -21.50
CA SER A 118 -29.19 32.21 -20.98
C SER A 118 -29.08 32.14 -19.45
N HIS A 119 -28.07 31.45 -18.94
CA HIS A 119 -27.42 31.87 -17.70
C HIS A 119 -25.90 31.80 -17.87
N SER A 120 -25.39 32.99 -18.14
CA SER A 120 -24.01 33.42 -18.12
C SER A 120 -23.35 33.20 -16.75
N ARG A 121 -22.05 32.86 -16.80
CA ARG A 121 -21.00 33.25 -15.85
C ARG A 121 -21.07 32.68 -14.43
N ARG A 122 -20.11 31.80 -14.11
CA ARG A 122 -19.03 32.11 -13.16
C ARG A 122 -17.90 31.09 -13.26
N ASP A 123 -16.84 31.54 -13.92
CA ASP A 123 -15.45 31.27 -13.54
C ASP A 123 -15.31 31.48 -12.03
N ASP A 124 -15.01 30.44 -11.26
CA ASP A 124 -14.38 30.60 -9.94
C ASP A 124 -13.28 29.57 -9.78
N ARG A 125 -12.09 30.09 -10.09
CA ARG A 125 -10.78 29.50 -9.92
C ARG A 125 -10.47 29.41 -8.42
N HIS A 126 -10.69 28.26 -7.79
CA HIS A 126 -10.03 27.98 -6.51
C HIS A 126 -8.77 27.13 -6.74
N ARG A 127 -7.70 27.86 -7.07
CA ARG A 127 -6.32 27.47 -6.81
C ARG A 127 -6.11 27.46 -5.30
N ASP A 128 -6.26 26.30 -4.67
CA ASP A 128 -5.59 26.07 -3.38
C ASP A 128 -4.13 25.64 -3.64
N ARG A 129 -3.37 26.61 -4.14
CA ARG A 129 -1.92 26.69 -3.92
C ARG A 129 -1.76 27.52 -2.65
N ARG A 130 -1.67 26.88 -1.48
CA ARG A 130 -1.14 27.52 -0.29
C ARG A 130 0.24 26.98 0.01
N ASP A 131 1.16 27.92 0.03
CA ASP A 131 2.51 27.89 0.51
C ASP A 131 2.72 27.02 1.74
N HIS A 132 3.59 26.01 1.59
CA HIS A 132 4.38 25.47 2.68
C HIS A 132 5.85 25.84 2.43
N ARG A 133 6.14 27.15 2.39
CA ARG A 133 7.48 27.64 2.61
C ARG A 133 7.77 27.67 4.11
N GLU A 134 8.86 26.99 4.45
CA GLU A 134 9.78 27.32 5.55
C GLU A 134 9.19 27.29 6.96
N ARG A 135 9.18 26.09 7.54
CA ARG A 135 9.30 25.94 9.00
C ARG A 135 10.70 25.39 9.31
N PRO A 136 11.59 26.19 9.92
CA PRO A 136 12.93 25.75 10.25
C PRO A 136 12.91 24.72 11.38
N ASN A 137 13.91 23.85 11.34
CA ASN A 137 14.32 22.87 12.36
C ASN A 137 14.02 23.33 13.80
N ALA A 138 13.04 22.70 14.44
CA ALA A 138 12.98 22.59 15.89
C ALA A 138 13.29 21.13 16.27
N TYR A 139 14.56 20.95 16.61
CA TYR A 139 15.20 19.81 17.23
C TYR A 139 14.41 19.43 18.52
N TYR A 140 14.02 18.16 18.67
CA TYR A 140 13.23 17.59 19.78
C TYR A 140 11.77 18.05 19.94
N GLY A 141 10.96 17.91 18.89
CA GLY A 141 9.50 17.93 18.99
C GLY A 141 8.94 16.58 19.44
N GLU A 142 8.65 16.48 20.73
CA GLU A 142 7.70 15.56 21.33
C GLU A 142 6.48 15.43 20.43
N ARG A 143 6.29 14.23 19.85
CA ARG A 143 5.20 13.97 18.92
C ARG A 143 3.92 13.86 19.74
N ASP A 144 3.31 15.00 20.04
CA ASP A 144 1.91 15.08 20.42
C ASP A 144 1.10 14.37 19.33
N HIS A 145 0.76 13.12 19.63
CA HIS A 145 -0.26 12.38 18.92
C HIS A 145 -1.57 13.06 19.29
N GLY A 146 -1.89 14.15 18.58
CA GLY A 146 -3.20 14.80 18.69
C GLY A 146 -4.28 13.72 18.69
N PRO A 147 -5.35 13.87 19.49
CA PRO A 147 -6.26 12.80 19.84
C PRO A 147 -6.68 12.08 18.57
N CYS A 148 -6.08 10.89 18.37
CA CYS A 148 -6.43 10.00 17.29
C CYS A 148 -7.94 9.88 17.41
N LEU A 149 -8.71 10.38 16.42
CA LEU A 149 -10.17 10.32 16.42
C LEU A 149 -10.57 8.86 16.63
N HIS A 150 -10.71 8.48 17.89
CA HIS A 150 -10.94 7.13 18.33
C HIS A 150 -12.44 6.99 18.19
N PHE A 151 -12.86 6.65 16.98
CA PHE A 151 -14.24 6.38 16.70
C PHE A 151 -14.62 5.13 17.51
N HIS A 152 -15.09 5.32 18.74
CA HIS A 152 -15.56 4.27 19.67
C HIS A 152 -16.68 3.40 19.06
N HIS A 153 -17.21 3.79 17.91
CA HIS A 153 -18.29 3.10 17.19
C HIS A 153 -17.82 2.36 15.92
N ARG A 154 -16.51 2.23 15.67
CA ARG A 154 -16.04 1.31 14.63
C ARG A 154 -16.22 -0.11 15.15
N VAL A 155 -17.43 -0.64 14.93
CA VAL A 155 -17.75 -2.07 15.01
C VAL A 155 -16.54 -2.84 14.50
N LYS A 156 -15.93 -3.67 15.37
CA LYS A 156 -14.75 -4.44 15.04
C LYS A 156 -15.01 -5.10 13.67
N PRO A 157 -14.14 -4.89 12.67
CA PRO A 157 -14.40 -5.41 11.34
C PRO A 157 -14.61 -6.92 11.43
N HIS A 158 -15.83 -7.37 11.13
CA HIS A 158 -16.17 -8.80 11.16
C HIS A 158 -15.13 -9.56 10.34
N HIS A 159 -14.42 -10.50 10.96
CA HIS A 159 -13.37 -11.27 10.32
C HIS A 159 -13.92 -11.89 9.02
N HIS A 160 -13.40 -11.45 7.88
CA HIS A 160 -14.01 -11.63 6.55
C HIS A 160 -13.92 -13.05 5.97
N GLY A 161 -13.81 -14.08 6.81
CA GLY A 161 -13.60 -15.48 6.39
C GLY A 161 -12.28 -15.72 5.64
N HIS A 162 -11.49 -14.67 5.38
CA HIS A 162 -10.34 -14.77 4.49
C HIS A 162 -9.23 -15.63 5.08
N GLY A 163 -8.96 -15.48 6.37
CA GLY A 163 -8.01 -16.34 7.09
C GLY A 163 -8.47 -17.79 7.11
N THR A 164 -9.76 -18.05 7.36
CA THR A 164 -10.35 -19.40 7.35
C THR A 164 -10.24 -20.06 5.96
N TYR A 165 -10.54 -19.30 4.91
CA TYR A 165 -10.39 -19.77 3.53
C TYR A 165 -8.93 -20.08 3.20
N LEU A 166 -8.01 -19.17 3.54
CA LEU A 166 -6.58 -19.32 3.24
C LEU A 166 -5.99 -20.51 4.00
N ALA A 167 -6.38 -20.70 5.26
CA ALA A 167 -6.03 -21.87 6.05
C ALA A 167 -6.53 -23.16 5.38
N GLY A 168 -7.76 -23.18 4.84
CA GLY A 168 -8.26 -24.33 4.08
C GLY A 168 -7.51 -24.60 2.78
N VAL A 169 -7.00 -23.57 2.10
CA VAL A 169 -6.15 -23.75 0.91
C VAL A 169 -4.79 -24.33 1.28
N LEU A 170 -4.15 -23.80 2.32
CA LEU A 170 -2.82 -24.26 2.76
C LEU A 170 -2.83 -25.68 3.33
N THR A 171 -3.92 -26.06 4.01
CA THR A 171 -4.07 -27.40 4.61
C THR A 171 -4.72 -28.41 3.68
N GLY A 172 -5.16 -28.01 2.48
CA GLY A 172 -5.94 -28.87 1.57
C GLY A 172 -7.34 -29.23 2.10
N ASN A 173 -7.78 -28.66 3.22
CA ASN A 173 -9.05 -29.01 3.85
C ASN A 173 -10.24 -28.31 3.16
N HIS A 174 -11.09 -29.09 2.50
CA HIS A 174 -12.26 -28.59 1.76
C HIS A 174 -13.28 -27.89 2.67
N HIS A 175 -13.53 -28.44 3.86
CA HIS A 175 -14.52 -27.88 4.80
C HIS A 175 -14.14 -26.46 5.25
N LEU A 176 -12.85 -26.22 5.52
CA LEU A 176 -12.37 -24.87 5.87
C LEU A 176 -12.49 -23.88 4.70
N ARG A 177 -12.30 -24.35 3.45
CA ARG A 177 -12.50 -23.51 2.26
C ARG A 177 -13.96 -23.12 2.10
N GLU A 178 -14.90 -24.05 2.27
CA GLU A 178 -16.34 -23.77 2.23
C GLU A 178 -16.76 -22.81 3.32
N LYS A 179 -16.39 -23.09 4.58
CA LYS A 179 -16.67 -22.21 5.72
C LYS A 179 -16.12 -20.79 5.49
N GLY A 180 -14.92 -20.68 4.93
CA GLY A 180 -14.34 -19.39 4.54
C GLY A 180 -15.14 -18.65 3.46
N ARG A 181 -15.71 -19.36 2.48
CA ARG A 181 -16.60 -18.78 1.46
C ARG A 181 -17.91 -18.29 2.06
N GLU A 182 -18.56 -19.09 2.90
CA GLU A 182 -19.81 -18.71 3.58
C GLU A 182 -19.64 -17.48 4.47
N LEU A 183 -18.57 -17.43 5.27
CA LEU A 183 -18.25 -16.26 6.10
C LEU A 183 -18.05 -15.00 5.25
N LYS A 184 -17.40 -15.13 4.09
CA LYS A 184 -17.19 -14.02 3.16
C LYS A 184 -18.50 -13.53 2.55
N GLU A 185 -19.40 -14.45 2.20
CA GLU A 185 -20.72 -14.11 1.67
C GLU A 185 -21.61 -13.43 2.73
N ARG A 186 -21.63 -13.98 3.95
CA ARG A 186 -22.35 -13.39 5.10
C ARG A 186 -21.85 -11.98 5.39
N ALA A 187 -20.54 -11.77 5.43
CA ALA A 187 -19.94 -10.45 5.62
C ALA A 187 -20.24 -9.48 4.45
N ALA A 188 -20.37 -9.98 3.22
CA ALA A 188 -20.79 -9.16 2.08
C ALA A 188 -22.26 -8.73 2.19
N LYS A 189 -23.15 -9.66 2.56
CA LYS A 189 -24.58 -9.41 2.79
C LYS A 189 -24.79 -8.39 3.92
N GLU A 190 -24.05 -8.52 5.01
CA GLU A 190 -24.06 -7.57 6.13
C GLU A 190 -23.58 -6.18 5.71
N ARG A 191 -22.43 -6.08 5.01
CA ARG A 191 -21.95 -4.79 4.48
C ARG A 191 -22.96 -4.12 3.55
N ARG A 192 -23.73 -4.91 2.78
CA ARG A 192 -24.80 -4.39 1.93
C ARG A 192 -25.97 -3.86 2.77
N ARG A 193 -26.37 -4.56 3.83
CA ARG A 193 -27.40 -4.11 4.79
C ARG A 193 -26.96 -2.83 5.50
N GLU A 194 -25.73 -2.77 5.98
CA GLU A 194 -25.16 -1.60 6.65
C GLU A 194 -25.11 -0.37 5.73
N ARG A 195 -24.68 -0.55 4.47
CA ARG A 195 -24.74 0.54 3.47
C ARG A 195 -26.17 1.06 3.25
N ARG A 196 -27.16 0.18 3.25
CA ARG A 196 -28.58 0.57 3.14
C ARG A 196 -29.03 1.32 4.38
N ARG A 197 -28.68 0.88 5.58
CA ARG A 197 -28.96 1.58 6.85
C ARG A 197 -28.39 2.99 6.85
N ARG A 198 -27.09 3.15 6.57
CA ARG A 198 -26.44 4.48 6.48
C ARG A 198 -27.00 5.37 5.38
N LYS A 199 -27.54 4.78 4.30
CA LYS A 199 -28.21 5.55 3.24
C LYS A 199 -29.58 6.06 3.70
N ARG A 200 -30.33 5.26 4.46
CA ARG A 200 -31.60 5.68 5.08
C ARG A 200 -31.35 6.75 6.14
N GLN A 201 -30.43 6.49 7.08
CA GLN A 201 -30.04 7.44 8.10
C GLN A 201 -29.66 8.81 7.52
N ARG A 202 -28.82 8.85 6.48
CA ARG A 202 -28.46 10.14 5.83
C ARG A 202 -29.64 10.82 5.14
N ARG A 203 -30.65 10.08 4.68
CA ARG A 203 -31.87 10.67 4.13
C ARG A 203 -32.73 11.25 5.24
N ASP A 204 -32.86 10.52 6.35
CA ASP A 204 -33.64 10.95 7.52
C ASP A 204 -32.99 12.18 8.17
N GLU A 205 -31.67 12.18 8.35
CA GLU A 205 -30.88 13.34 8.81
C GLU A 205 -31.03 14.54 7.85
N ALA A 206 -30.98 14.32 6.54
CA ALA A 206 -31.17 15.40 5.57
C ALA A 206 -32.61 15.95 5.57
N LEU A 207 -33.62 15.11 5.84
CA LEU A 207 -34.99 15.56 6.01
C LEU A 207 -35.16 16.34 7.31
N ALA A 208 -34.58 15.87 8.41
CA ALA A 208 -34.58 16.57 9.69
C ALA A 208 -33.95 17.97 9.55
N LEU A 209 -32.77 18.07 8.90
CA LEU A 209 -32.13 19.36 8.62
C LEU A 209 -32.99 20.29 7.76
N LYS A 210 -33.76 19.76 6.81
CA LYS A 210 -34.71 20.55 6.02
C LYS A 210 -35.87 21.07 6.87
N TYR A 211 -36.43 20.23 7.74
CA TYR A 211 -37.49 20.65 8.67
C TYR A 211 -36.98 21.71 9.64
N ASP A 212 -35.79 21.52 10.22
CA ASP A 212 -35.16 22.49 11.11
C ASP A 212 -34.89 23.82 10.40
N ALA A 213 -34.49 23.79 9.13
CA ALA A 213 -34.29 25.00 8.32
C ALA A 213 -35.60 25.76 8.01
N VAL A 214 -36.75 25.05 7.92
CA VAL A 214 -38.06 25.66 7.67
C VAL A 214 -38.69 26.17 8.97
N ALA A 215 -38.60 25.38 10.05
CA ALA A 215 -39.14 25.72 11.36
C ALA A 215 -38.29 26.78 12.08
N GLY A 216 -36.97 26.68 11.97
CA GLY A 216 -36.02 27.67 12.44
C GLY A 216 -35.91 28.82 11.45
N LYS A 217 -36.75 29.84 11.60
CA LYS A 217 -36.60 31.14 10.91
C LYS A 217 -35.13 31.59 10.96
N ASN A 218 -34.42 31.42 9.84
CA ASN A 218 -32.98 31.62 9.62
C ASN A 218 -32.37 32.89 10.28
N ARG A 219 -32.08 32.87 11.58
CA ARG A 219 -31.38 34.00 12.25
C ARG A 219 -29.86 33.83 12.35
N TRP A 220 -29.32 32.63 12.15
CA TRP A 220 -27.90 32.37 12.42
C TRP A 220 -26.96 32.48 11.20
N TRP A 221 -27.49 32.49 9.98
CA TRP A 221 -26.67 32.59 8.75
C TRP A 221 -26.51 34.03 8.21
N HIS A 222 -27.05 35.04 8.91
CA HIS A 222 -27.03 36.45 8.51
C HIS A 222 -26.08 37.33 9.36
N ARG A 223 -25.08 36.75 10.04
CA ARG A 223 -24.01 37.52 10.69
C ARG A 223 -22.72 37.46 9.91
#